data_AF-X1T4G6-F1
#
_entry.id   AF-X1T4G6-F1
#
_cell.length_a   1.000
_cell.length_b   1.000
_cell.length_c   1.000
_cell.angle_alpha   90.00
_cell.angle_beta   90.00
_cell.angle_gamma   90.00
#
_symmetry.space_group_name_H-M   'P 1'
#
loop_
_entity.id
_entity.type
_entity.pdbx_description
1 polymer ?
#
loop_
_entity_poly.entity_id
_entity_poly.type
_entity_poly.pdbx_seq_one_letter_code
_entity_poly.pdbx_strand_id
1 'polypeptide(L)'
;GKRNGALIALETGTSIAYSIDKLQDRGKFFVEPNEEIYAGQVIGEGTRYDDLVINVIKTKKLSNMRASGSDEKTSIAPAVKFSLEEAMEYIGEDEYVEVTPKSIRLRKILLSEHERKKKKKSVG
;
A
#
# COMPACT_ATOMS: atom_id res chain seq x y z
N GLY A 1 -8.91 9.56 17.97
CA GLY A 1 -8.17 8.34 18.33
C GLY A 1 -6.99 8.20 17.40
N LYS A 2 -5.89 7.56 17.81
CA LYS A 2 -4.71 7.41 16.95
C LYS A 2 -5.06 6.50 15.76
N ARG A 3 -4.85 6.98 14.53
CA ARG A 3 -5.04 6.19 13.29
C ARG A 3 -4.02 5.05 13.24
N ASN A 4 -4.37 3.95 12.56
CA ASN A 4 -3.44 2.86 12.27
C ASN A 4 -2.35 3.31 11.28
N GLY A 5 -1.22 2.62 11.30
CA GLY A 5 -0.08 2.89 10.43
C GLY A 5 -0.42 2.70 8.95
N ALA A 6 0.26 3.42 8.08
CA ALA A 6 0.13 3.31 6.64
C ALA A 6 0.79 2.03 6.11
N LEU A 7 0.14 1.38 5.14
CA LEU A 7 0.81 0.45 4.23
C LEU A 7 1.42 1.26 3.09
N ILE A 8 2.74 1.21 2.96
CA ILE A 8 3.51 2.06 2.03
C ILE A 8 4.12 1.18 0.94
N ALA A 9 3.95 1.56 -0.32
CA ALA A 9 4.57 0.89 -1.44
C ALA A 9 6.10 0.97 -1.36
N LEU A 10 6.76 -0.19 -1.45
CA LEU A 10 8.22 -0.29 -1.49
C LEU A 10 8.80 0.15 -2.84
N GLU A 11 8.15 -0.23 -3.93
CA GLU A 11 8.63 -0.11 -5.30
C GLU A 11 7.54 0.47 -6.22
N THR A 12 7.97 1.09 -7.33
CA THR A 12 7.09 1.59 -8.38
C THR A 12 6.79 0.51 -9.40
N GLY A 13 5.52 0.41 -9.81
CA GLY A 13 5.06 -0.52 -10.84
C GLY A 13 3.57 -0.83 -10.69
N THR A 14 3.12 -1.86 -11.37
CA THR A 14 1.72 -2.30 -11.36
C THR A 14 1.44 -3.24 -10.19
N SER A 15 0.39 -2.97 -9.40
CA SER A 15 -0.03 -3.83 -8.29
C SER A 15 -0.50 -5.20 -8.79
N ILE A 16 -0.13 -6.27 -8.08
CA ILE A 16 -0.43 -7.65 -8.48
C ILE A 16 -1.45 -8.26 -7.52
N ALA A 17 -2.54 -8.81 -8.09
CA ALA A 17 -3.62 -9.47 -7.36
C ALA A 17 -3.11 -10.47 -6.32
N TYR A 18 -2.19 -11.35 -6.72
CA TYR A 18 -1.56 -12.33 -5.84
C TYR A 18 -0.88 -11.72 -4.60
N SER A 19 -0.18 -10.60 -4.78
CA SER A 19 0.50 -9.93 -3.67
C SER A 19 -0.48 -9.23 -2.74
N ILE A 20 -1.51 -8.57 -3.31
CA ILE A 20 -2.58 -7.93 -2.52
C ILE A 20 -3.28 -9.00 -1.67
N ASP A 21 -3.73 -10.09 -2.29
CA ASP A 21 -4.43 -11.21 -1.64
C ASP A 21 -3.64 -11.79 -0.46
N LYS A 22 -2.34 -12.00 -0.66
CA LYS A 22 -1.44 -12.51 0.38
C LYS A 22 -1.17 -11.55 1.54
N LEU A 23 -1.41 -10.25 1.35
CA LEU A 23 -1.10 -9.22 2.33
C LEU A 23 -2.37 -8.60 2.94
N GLN A 24 -3.56 -9.12 2.63
CA GLN A 24 -4.82 -8.65 3.22
C GLN A 24 -4.88 -8.86 4.74
N ASP A 25 -4.12 -9.82 5.28
CA ASP A 25 -3.94 -9.99 6.74
C ASP A 25 -3.22 -8.80 7.39
N ARG A 26 -2.50 -8.00 6.60
CA ARG A 26 -1.77 -6.82 7.07
C ARG A 26 -2.62 -5.57 7.15
N GLY A 27 -3.78 -5.54 6.48
CA GLY A 27 -4.61 -4.35 6.46
C GLY A 27 -5.60 -4.26 5.32
N LYS A 28 -6.19 -3.08 5.16
CA LYS A 28 -7.13 -2.76 4.09
C LYS A 28 -6.40 -1.97 3.00
N PHE A 29 -6.54 -2.40 1.74
CA PHE A 29 -5.90 -1.74 0.61
C PHE A 29 -6.75 -0.59 0.06
N PHE A 30 -6.07 0.42 -0.48
CA PHE A 30 -6.66 1.58 -1.17
C PHE A 30 -6.53 1.47 -2.70
N VAL A 31 -5.73 0.50 -3.15
CA VAL A 31 -5.45 0.22 -4.56
C VAL A 31 -6.06 -1.12 -4.93
N GLU A 32 -6.67 -1.19 -6.10
CA GLU A 32 -7.09 -2.44 -6.72
C GLU A 32 -5.88 -3.14 -7.37
N PRO A 33 -6.01 -4.44 -7.70
CA PRO A 33 -5.09 -5.10 -8.61
C PRO A 33 -5.01 -4.40 -9.97
N ASN A 34 -3.82 -4.41 -10.58
CA ASN A 34 -3.51 -3.76 -11.85
C ASN A 34 -3.50 -2.22 -11.82
N GLU A 35 -3.51 -1.61 -10.63
CA GLU A 35 -3.30 -0.17 -10.49
C GLU A 35 -1.80 0.18 -10.47
N GLU A 36 -1.44 1.27 -11.15
CA GLU A 36 -0.09 1.83 -11.11
C GLU A 36 0.19 2.51 -9.77
N ILE A 37 1.23 2.05 -9.08
CA ILE A 37 1.68 2.59 -7.81
C ILE A 37 3.14 3.04 -7.90
N TYR A 38 3.55 3.90 -6.97
CA TYR A 38 4.95 4.34 -6.87
C TYR A 38 5.53 4.20 -5.46
N ALA A 39 6.85 4.05 -5.38
CA ALA A 39 7.56 3.93 -4.10
C ALA A 39 7.26 5.13 -3.18
N GLY A 40 6.81 4.85 -1.95
CA GLY A 40 6.40 5.86 -0.97
C GLY A 40 4.94 6.30 -1.07
N GLN A 41 4.16 5.79 -2.04
CA GLN A 41 2.71 5.91 -2.05
C GLN A 41 2.10 5.12 -0.89
N VAL A 42 1.10 5.69 -0.22
CA VAL A 42 0.27 4.98 0.76
C VAL A 42 -0.78 4.20 -0.01
N ILE A 43 -0.73 2.88 0.11
CA ILE A 43 -1.56 1.93 -0.65
C ILE A 43 -2.57 1.20 0.24
N GLY A 44 -2.61 1.53 1.52
CA GLY A 44 -3.55 0.94 2.46
C GLY A 44 -3.35 1.41 3.89
N GLU A 45 -4.20 0.88 4.76
CA GLU A 45 -4.16 1.05 6.20
C GLU A 45 -3.81 -0.28 6.86
N GLY A 46 -2.79 -0.27 7.73
CA GLY A 46 -2.35 -1.43 8.46
C GLY A 46 -3.29 -1.81 9.60
N THR A 47 -3.13 -3.03 10.12
CA THR A 47 -3.79 -3.49 11.36
C THR A 47 -3.11 -3.02 12.64
N ARG A 48 -1.92 -2.42 12.53
CA ARG A 48 -1.08 -1.93 13.65
C ARG A 48 -0.85 -0.43 13.51
N TYR A 49 -0.39 0.22 14.58
CA TYR A 49 -0.12 1.67 14.60
C TYR A 49 1.17 2.09 13.87
N ASP A 50 2.12 1.17 13.69
CA ASP A 50 3.36 1.46 12.97
C ASP A 50 3.17 1.28 11.47
N ASP A 51 3.73 2.21 10.70
CA ASP A 51 3.79 2.11 9.25
C ASP A 51 4.54 0.85 8.80
N LEU A 52 4.04 0.22 7.74
CA LEU A 52 4.62 -0.97 7.15
C LEU A 52 4.92 -0.74 5.67
N VAL A 53 6.18 -0.88 5.29
CA VAL A 53 6.60 -0.84 3.89
C VAL A 53 6.46 -2.24 3.29
N ILE A 54 5.68 -2.38 2.22
CA ILE A 54 5.37 -3.65 1.58
C ILE A 54 5.57 -3.58 0.06
N ASN A 55 5.88 -4.72 -0.54
CA ASN A 55 5.97 -4.84 -1.98
C ASN A 55 4.75 -5.60 -2.50
N VAL A 56 3.91 -4.92 -3.29
CA VAL A 56 2.72 -5.50 -3.93
C VAL A 56 2.88 -5.73 -5.43
N ILE A 57 4.10 -5.53 -5.96
CA ILE A 57 4.43 -5.75 -7.38
C ILE A 57 5.11 -7.12 -7.62
N LYS A 58 5.31 -7.92 -6.56
CA LYS A 58 5.95 -9.23 -6.66
C LYS A 58 4.98 -10.27 -7.22
N THR A 59 5.47 -11.06 -8.17
CA THR A 59 4.76 -12.23 -8.69
C THR A 59 5.02 -13.45 -7.81
N LYS A 60 4.17 -14.47 -7.94
CA LYS A 60 4.42 -15.81 -7.38
C LYS A 60 5.74 -16.32 -7.96
N LYS A 61 6.71 -16.67 -7.11
CA LYS A 61 7.89 -17.43 -7.55
C LYS A 61 7.39 -18.75 -8.12
N LEU A 62 7.52 -18.95 -9.43
CA LEU A 62 7.25 -20.23 -10.09
C LEU A 62 8.34 -21.25 -9.70
N SER A 63 8.29 -21.75 -8.46
CA SER A 63 9.09 -22.92 -8.08
C SER A 63 8.31 -24.17 -8.44
N ASN A 64 8.50 -24.68 -9.67
CA ASN A 64 8.18 -26.05 -10.13
C ASN A 64 7.15 -26.83 -9.29
N MET A 65 5.92 -26.31 -9.16
CA MET A 65 4.85 -27.01 -8.46
C MET A 65 4.03 -27.76 -9.50
N ARG A 66 4.15 -29.09 -9.44
CA ARG A 66 3.47 -30.07 -10.29
C ARG A 66 2.00 -29.73 -10.46
N ALA A 67 1.49 -30.01 -11.66
CA ALA A 67 0.09 -29.97 -12.01
C ALA A 67 -0.80 -30.65 -10.95
N SER A 68 -1.54 -29.85 -10.21
CA SER A 68 -2.79 -30.25 -9.57
C SER A 68 -3.74 -29.08 -9.74
N GLY A 69 -4.69 -29.23 -10.66
CA GLY A 69 -5.65 -28.21 -11.03
C GLY A 69 -6.39 -27.68 -9.82
N SER A 70 -6.13 -26.41 -9.50
CA SER A 70 -6.95 -25.54 -8.68
C SER A 70 -6.42 -24.15 -9.00
N ASP A 71 -7.06 -23.43 -9.92
CA ASP A 71 -6.93 -21.98 -9.96
C ASP A 71 -7.44 -21.51 -8.59
N GLU A 72 -6.51 -21.23 -7.68
CA GLU A 72 -6.81 -20.70 -6.36
C GLU A 72 -7.44 -19.33 -6.60
N LYS A 73 -8.77 -19.30 -6.58
CA LYS A 73 -9.55 -18.13 -6.93
C LYS A 73 -9.20 -17.04 -5.91
N THR A 74 -8.41 -16.08 -6.36
CA THR A 74 -7.95 -14.97 -5.52
C THR A 74 -9.16 -14.21 -5.00
N SER A 75 -9.26 -14.06 -3.67
CA SER A 75 -10.43 -13.46 -3.01
C SER A 75 -10.04 -12.13 -2.38
N ILE A 76 -10.02 -11.09 -3.19
CA ILE A 76 -9.57 -9.75 -2.80
C ILE A 76 -10.77 -8.94 -2.32
N ALA A 77 -10.67 -8.40 -1.11
CA ALA A 77 -11.60 -7.40 -0.59
C ALA A 77 -11.49 -6.13 -1.44
N PRO A 78 -12.61 -5.48 -1.80
CA PRO A 78 -12.58 -4.25 -2.58
C PRO A 78 -11.69 -3.18 -1.93
N ALA A 79 -10.98 -2.42 -2.77
CA ALA A 79 -10.16 -1.34 -2.28
C ALA A 79 -11.03 -0.23 -1.65
N VAL A 80 -10.56 0.33 -0.54
CA VAL A 80 -11.17 1.52 0.04
C VAL A 80 -10.84 2.71 -0.84
N LYS A 81 -11.87 3.34 -1.41
CA LYS A 81 -11.75 4.54 -2.23
C LYS A 81 -12.22 5.74 -1.43
N PHE A 82 -11.40 6.79 -1.41
CA PHE A 82 -11.69 8.03 -0.71
C PHE A 82 -12.17 9.09 -1.69
N SER A 83 -13.17 9.87 -1.28
CA SER A 83 -13.37 11.23 -1.78
C SER A 83 -12.19 12.14 -1.40
N LEU A 84 -12.16 13.35 -1.96
CA LEU A 84 -11.11 14.32 -1.61
C LEU A 84 -11.19 14.72 -0.14
N GLU A 85 -12.41 14.96 0.33
CA GLU A 85 -12.72 15.37 1.70
C GLU A 85 -12.30 14.28 2.70
N GLU A 86 -12.67 13.02 2.43
CA GLU A 86 -12.26 11.90 3.28
C GLU A 86 -10.74 11.70 3.26
N ALA A 87 -10.09 11.88 2.10
CA ALA A 87 -8.63 11.80 2.02
C ALA A 87 -7.96 12.90 2.86
N MET A 88 -8.47 14.13 2.80
CA MET A 88 -7.97 15.26 3.60
C MET A 88 -8.15 15.06 5.10
N GLU A 89 -9.26 14.44 5.52
CA GLU A 89 -9.48 14.08 6.93
C GLU A 89 -8.60 12.90 7.36
N TYR A 90 -8.31 11.98 6.45
CA TYR A 90 -7.56 10.76 6.74
C TYR A 90 -6.04 10.97 6.90
N ILE A 91 -5.43 11.92 6.17
CA ILE A 91 -3.95 12.00 6.06
C ILE A 91 -3.22 12.12 7.40
N GLY A 92 -2.03 11.52 7.46
CA GLY A 92 -1.11 11.68 8.59
C GLY A 92 -0.26 12.95 8.46
N GLU A 93 0.37 13.35 9.56
CA GLU A 93 1.25 14.54 9.61
C GLU A 93 2.48 14.43 8.69
N ASP A 94 2.90 13.21 8.36
CA ASP A 94 4.02 12.94 7.45
C ASP A 94 3.58 12.50 6.05
N GLU A 95 2.34 12.83 5.68
CA GLU A 95 1.69 12.48 4.41
C GLU A 95 1.15 13.69 3.65
N TYR A 96 0.99 13.53 2.35
CA TYR A 96 0.28 14.46 1.47
C TYR A 96 -0.84 13.74 0.72
N VAL A 97 -1.92 14.49 0.45
CA VAL A 97 -2.89 14.13 -0.59
C VAL A 97 -2.34 14.62 -1.93
N GLU A 98 -2.11 13.70 -2.85
CA GLU A 98 -1.77 14.00 -4.23
C GLU A 98 -3.05 13.95 -5.07
N VAL A 99 -3.39 15.08 -5.69
CA VAL A 99 -4.58 15.22 -6.52
C VAL A 99 -4.18 15.45 -7.97
N THR A 100 -4.76 14.66 -8.87
CA THR A 100 -4.73 14.87 -10.31
C THR A 100 -6.16 14.83 -10.85
N PRO A 101 -6.42 15.30 -12.09
CA PRO A 101 -7.74 15.17 -12.69
C PRO A 101 -8.28 13.74 -12.79
N LYS A 102 -7.40 12.73 -12.68
CA LYS A 102 -7.74 11.30 -12.82
C LYS A 102 -7.68 10.52 -11.51
N SER A 103 -7.06 11.05 -10.46
CA SER A 103 -6.80 10.28 -9.25
C SER A 103 -6.59 11.15 -8.02
N ILE A 104 -7.04 10.64 -6.88
CA ILE A 104 -6.69 11.11 -5.55
C ILE A 104 -5.85 10.01 -4.91
N ARG A 105 -4.64 10.34 -4.46
CA ARG A 105 -3.70 9.38 -3.87
C ARG A 105 -3.17 9.92 -2.56
N LEU A 106 -2.81 9.00 -1.67
CA LEU A 106 -2.09 9.30 -0.44
C LEU A 106 -0.63 8.92 -0.62
N ARG A 107 0.28 9.73 -0.07
CA ARG A 107 1.72 9.45 -0.14
C ARG A 107 2.45 9.99 1.07
N LYS A 108 3.61 9.40 1.38
CA LYS A 108 4.53 10.00 2.34
C LYS A 108 5.16 11.28 1.75
N ILE A 109 5.45 12.23 2.64
CA ILE A 109 6.23 13.42 2.29
C ILE A 109 7.61 12.99 1.79
N LEU A 110 8.31 12.18 2.60
CA LEU A 110 9.56 11.53 2.20
C LEU A 110 9.24 10.19 1.55
N LEU A 111 9.45 10.07 0.24
CA LEU A 111 9.17 8.84 -0.52
C LEU A 111 10.14 7.71 -0.21
N SER A 112 11.40 8.04 0.06
CA SER A 112 12.42 7.05 0.39
C SER A 112 12.24 6.53 1.82
N GLU A 113 12.16 5.21 1.98
CA GLU A 113 12.18 4.56 3.30
C GLU A 113 13.45 4.91 4.08
N HIS A 114 14.59 4.99 3.39
CA HIS A 114 15.86 5.35 4.01
C HIS A 114 15.80 6.76 4.62
N GLU A 115 15.23 7.72 3.89
CA GLU A 115 15.09 9.10 4.39
C GLU A 115 14.12 9.19 5.57
N ARG A 116 13.00 8.46 5.53
CA ARG A 116 12.06 8.35 6.66
C ARG A 116 12.77 7.80 7.91
N LYS A 117 13.54 6.72 7.78
CA LYS A 117 14.31 6.13 8.89
C LYS A 117 15.36 7.11 9.42
N LYS A 118 16.05 7.83 8.55
CA LYS A 118 17.03 8.86 8.96
C LYS A 118 16.37 9.99 9.73
N LYS A 119 15.25 10.54 9.24
CA LYS A 119 14.48 11.60 9.92
C LYS A 119 13.96 11.15 11.29
N LYS A 120 13.47 9.91 11.41
CA LYS A 120 13.02 9.35 12.70
C LYS A 120 14.15 9.24 13.73
N LYS A 121 15.38 9.01 13.30
CA LYS A 121 16.57 8.95 14.18
C LYS A 121 17.10 10.32 14.60
N SER A 122 16.95 11.35 13.77
CA SER A 122 17.45 12.71 14.08
C SER A 122 16.52 13.51 15.00
N VAL A 123 15.31 13.02 15.25
CA VAL A 123 14.28 13.66 16.09
C VAL A 123 14.17 12.96 17.47
N GLY A 124 15.06 12.02 17.77
CA GLY A 124 15.22 11.41 19.10
C GLY A 124 16.52 11.87 19.74
#